data_AF-A0A7C1A6F1-F1
#
_entry.id   AF-A0A7C1A6F1-F1
#
_cell.length_a   1.000
_cell.length_b   1.000
_cell.length_c   1.000
_cell.angle_alpha   90.00
_cell.angle_beta   90.00
_cell.angle_gamma   90.00
#
_symmetry.space_group_name_H-M   'P 1'
#
loop_
_entity.id
_entity.type
_entity.pdbx_description
1 polymer ?
#
loop_
_entity_poly.entity_id
_entity_poly.type
_entity_poly.pdbx_seq_one_letter_code
_entity_poly.pdbx_strand_id
1 'polypeptide(L)'
;MLNIVLLLIPLSLASSSKAAESKFTHDVAIDSVVSPIGIVKKDSTIIPEVIVTNNGTSIEPFDVIFEINHLGNDFYKDTVTVMDLSPGETTHVYFDPFTPYFSSSAWSIFTYTALSVDENTSNDAVFRYQIVADCVIHFDSSNGGFTPDPPAGGWEWGTPTYRPAQVVSGENAWGTVLDGNYADLSDLTLYSISFYAEYDNPELVFCNWYNTEENVDGGNVEISIDGGNTWSLIQPTNGYPCNSVAALGDLPGYSGISEGWEYAFFSLDGIAQGTYFKIRFHFASDTSGSFPGWFIDDIGLINATVPVEEDSKNRASNIELSFNTIYIERDRLHIYFEIHRKENITITMYNGVGRVIKEIPLGTVGPGAHKSSIKVGDLRNGLYFLTVKVGDVLISRKVLILK
;
A
#
# COMPACT_ATOMS: atom_id res chain seq x y z
N MET A 1 -24.15 -6.68 -12.29
CA MET A 1 -24.06 -5.69 -11.20
C MET A 1 -24.57 -6.35 -9.93
N LEU A 2 -23.68 -6.96 -9.16
CA LEU A 2 -24.00 -7.49 -7.84
C LEU A 2 -23.56 -6.40 -6.85
N ASN A 3 -24.52 -5.73 -6.21
CA ASN A 3 -24.23 -4.80 -5.12
C ASN A 3 -23.77 -5.61 -3.92
N ILE A 4 -22.47 -5.60 -3.63
CA ILE A 4 -21.93 -6.11 -2.38
C ILE A 4 -22.00 -4.96 -1.38
N VAL A 5 -22.93 -5.06 -0.43
CA VAL A 5 -22.99 -4.18 0.73
C VAL A 5 -21.90 -4.65 1.69
N LEU A 6 -20.78 -3.93 1.77
CA LEU A 6 -19.80 -4.12 2.84
C LEU A 6 -20.42 -3.58 4.14
N LEU A 7 -20.72 -4.47 5.08
CA LEU A 7 -20.94 -4.09 6.47
C LEU A 7 -19.56 -3.85 7.12
N LEU A 8 -19.33 -2.63 7.60
CA LEU A 8 -18.23 -2.30 8.50
C LEU A 8 -18.38 -3.10 9.80
N ILE A 9 -17.32 -3.79 10.21
CA ILE A 9 -17.22 -4.41 11.55
C ILE A 9 -16.04 -3.74 12.25
N PRO A 10 -16.24 -3.10 13.42
CA PRO A 10 -15.14 -2.53 14.19
C PRO A 10 -14.27 -3.64 14.79
N LEU A 11 -12.95 -3.42 14.80
CA LEU A 11 -12.02 -4.21 15.60
C LEU A 11 -12.37 -4.01 17.09
N SER A 12 -12.83 -5.06 17.75
CA SER A 12 -13.16 -5.06 19.17
C SER A 12 -11.93 -4.76 20.04
N LEU A 13 -12.03 -3.71 20.87
CA LEU A 13 -11.10 -3.45 21.98
C LEU A 13 -11.17 -4.59 23.00
N ALA A 14 -10.06 -5.31 23.19
CA ALA A 14 -9.91 -6.28 24.26
C ALA A 14 -10.02 -5.58 25.64
N SER A 15 -11.16 -5.71 26.31
CA SER A 15 -11.28 -5.35 27.72
C SER A 15 -10.75 -6.49 28.58
N SER A 16 -9.68 -6.25 29.35
CA SER A 16 -9.23 -7.20 30.36
C SER A 16 -10.23 -7.23 31.52
N SER A 17 -11.21 -8.14 31.47
CA SER A 17 -12.03 -8.48 32.63
C SER A 17 -11.46 -9.72 33.32
N LYS A 18 -11.23 -9.57 34.63
CA LYS A 18 -11.02 -10.65 35.61
C LYS A 18 -11.86 -11.89 35.24
N ALA A 19 -11.23 -13.05 35.06
CA ALA A 19 -11.88 -14.30 34.67
C ALA A 19 -13.15 -14.55 35.49
N ALA A 20 -14.31 -14.40 34.85
CA ALA A 20 -15.54 -14.97 35.37
C ALA A 20 -15.38 -16.50 35.29
N GLU A 21 -15.84 -17.23 36.31
CA GLU A 21 -15.93 -18.69 36.22
C GLU A 21 -16.74 -19.05 34.97
N SER A 22 -16.18 -19.88 34.10
CA SER A 22 -16.87 -20.31 32.90
C SER A 22 -18.17 -21.03 33.27
N LYS A 23 -19.23 -20.72 32.53
CA LYS A 23 -20.53 -21.37 32.69
C LYS A 23 -20.59 -22.74 31.99
N PHE A 24 -19.66 -23.02 31.08
CA PHE A 24 -19.68 -24.17 30.19
C PHE A 24 -18.61 -25.20 30.58
N THR A 25 -18.94 -26.47 30.40
CA THR A 25 -18.02 -27.61 30.57
C THR A 25 -17.16 -27.81 29.33
N HIS A 26 -17.77 -27.67 28.15
CA HIS A 26 -17.18 -27.89 26.82
C HIS A 26 -17.35 -26.59 25.99
N ASP A 27 -16.31 -25.77 25.87
CA ASP A 27 -16.36 -24.50 25.12
C ASP A 27 -14.96 -24.17 24.60
N VAL A 28 -14.78 -24.20 23.27
CA VAL A 28 -13.55 -23.83 22.57
C VAL A 28 -13.83 -22.81 21.48
N ALA A 29 -13.09 -21.71 21.49
CA ALA A 29 -13.35 -20.56 20.63
C ALA A 29 -12.20 -20.27 19.66
N ILE A 30 -12.55 -19.63 18.54
CA ILE A 30 -11.59 -18.83 17.76
C ILE A 30 -11.59 -17.41 18.33
N ASP A 31 -10.45 -16.97 18.88
CA ASP A 31 -10.32 -15.60 19.37
C ASP A 31 -10.02 -14.62 18.24
N SER A 32 -9.08 -14.97 17.37
CA SER A 32 -8.68 -14.09 16.25
C SER A 32 -7.91 -14.81 15.15
N VAL A 33 -7.97 -14.23 13.94
CA VAL A 33 -7.05 -14.54 12.83
C VAL A 33 -5.85 -13.62 12.94
N VAL A 34 -4.67 -14.22 13.16
CA VAL A 34 -3.36 -13.54 13.29
C VAL A 34 -2.70 -13.39 11.92
N SER A 35 -2.85 -14.37 11.04
CA SER A 35 -2.30 -14.33 9.69
C SER A 35 -3.25 -14.99 8.68
N PRO A 36 -3.50 -14.35 7.52
CA PRO A 36 -3.00 -13.03 7.12
C PRO A 36 -3.76 -11.85 7.78
N ILE A 37 -3.09 -10.70 7.87
CA ILE A 37 -3.64 -9.39 8.23
C ILE A 37 -3.37 -8.39 7.11
N GLY A 38 -4.08 -7.27 7.11
CA GLY A 38 -3.87 -6.21 6.11
C GLY A 38 -4.15 -6.68 4.68
N ILE A 39 -3.43 -6.09 3.74
CA ILE A 39 -3.44 -6.48 2.33
C ILE A 39 -2.33 -7.48 2.05
N VAL A 40 -2.66 -8.61 1.44
CA VAL A 40 -1.68 -9.63 1.05
C VAL A 40 -1.18 -9.35 -0.37
N LYS A 41 0.12 -9.46 -0.59
CA LYS A 41 0.68 -9.41 -1.95
C LYS A 41 0.48 -10.75 -2.65
N LYS A 42 0.03 -10.76 -3.90
CA LYS A 42 -0.01 -11.98 -4.72
C LYS A 42 1.40 -12.58 -4.85
N ASP A 43 1.45 -13.89 -5.04
CA ASP A 43 2.67 -14.70 -5.12
C ASP A 43 3.55 -14.64 -3.85
N SER A 44 3.07 -14.04 -2.75
CA SER A 44 3.73 -14.13 -1.45
C SER A 44 3.18 -15.32 -0.65
N THR A 45 4.07 -16.03 0.03
CA THR A 45 3.68 -17.14 0.88
C THR A 45 3.12 -16.62 2.19
N ILE A 46 1.88 -16.99 2.49
CA ILE A 46 1.28 -16.79 3.80
C ILE A 46 1.36 -18.10 4.59
N ILE A 47 1.60 -17.98 5.89
CA ILE A 47 1.43 -19.06 6.85
C ILE A 47 0.18 -18.69 7.66
N PRO A 48 -0.97 -19.32 7.42
CA PRO A 48 -2.18 -19.00 8.17
C PRO A 48 -1.99 -19.29 9.66
N GLU A 49 -2.56 -18.42 10.48
CA GLU A 49 -2.40 -18.48 11.93
C GLU A 49 -3.65 -17.95 12.63
N VAL A 50 -4.09 -18.66 13.67
CA VAL A 50 -5.18 -18.22 14.55
C VAL A 50 -4.80 -18.39 16.02
N ILE A 51 -5.47 -17.63 16.89
CA ILE A 51 -5.47 -17.87 18.33
C ILE A 51 -6.78 -18.54 18.69
N VAL A 52 -6.69 -19.63 19.45
CA VAL A 52 -7.84 -20.36 19.99
C VAL A 52 -7.76 -20.42 21.51
N THR A 53 -8.92 -20.49 22.15
CA THR A 53 -9.04 -20.50 23.61
C THR A 53 -9.96 -21.61 24.08
N ASN A 54 -9.57 -22.32 25.14
CA ASN A 54 -10.47 -23.19 25.87
C ASN A 54 -11.21 -22.37 26.93
N ASN A 55 -12.45 -21.97 26.62
CA ASN A 55 -13.32 -21.25 27.54
C ASN A 55 -14.08 -22.20 28.46
N GLY A 56 -14.03 -23.51 28.25
CA GLY A 56 -14.68 -24.53 29.06
C GLY A 56 -13.95 -24.83 30.37
N THR A 57 -14.31 -25.97 30.98
CA THR A 57 -13.66 -26.48 32.21
C THR A 57 -13.02 -27.85 32.02
N SER A 58 -13.22 -28.49 30.87
CA SER A 58 -12.64 -29.78 30.50
C SER A 58 -11.45 -29.62 29.53
N ILE A 59 -10.51 -30.57 29.58
CA ILE A 59 -9.45 -30.71 28.57
C ILE A 59 -9.90 -31.75 27.56
N GLU A 60 -10.02 -31.35 26.31
CA GLU A 60 -10.51 -32.22 25.22
C GLU A 60 -9.79 -31.90 23.91
N PRO A 61 -9.58 -32.91 23.06
CA PRO A 61 -9.06 -32.69 21.73
C PRO A 61 -10.14 -32.10 20.82
N PHE A 62 -9.76 -31.10 20.02
CA PHE A 62 -10.63 -30.49 19.02
C PHE A 62 -9.84 -30.13 17.77
N ASP A 63 -10.52 -30.15 16.62
CA ASP A 63 -9.92 -29.70 15.36
C ASP A 63 -10.13 -28.20 15.19
N VAL A 64 -9.16 -27.55 14.56
CA VAL A 64 -9.25 -26.17 14.08
C VAL A 64 -9.10 -26.21 12.57
N ILE A 65 -10.04 -25.61 11.84
CA ILE A 65 -10.10 -25.64 10.38
C ILE A 65 -9.91 -24.22 9.87
N PHE A 66 -9.04 -24.05 8.87
CA PHE A 66 -8.81 -22.77 8.21
C PHE A 66 -9.09 -22.89 6.72
N GLU A 67 -10.01 -22.07 6.21
CA GLU A 67 -10.41 -22.05 4.81
C GLU A 67 -10.13 -20.68 4.19
N ILE A 68 -9.61 -20.68 2.95
CA ILE A 68 -9.47 -19.47 2.13
C ILE A 68 -10.25 -19.67 0.84
N ASN A 69 -11.19 -18.76 0.63
CA ASN A 69 -12.17 -18.83 -0.44
C ASN A 69 -12.08 -17.58 -1.32
N HIS A 70 -12.50 -17.72 -2.58
CA HIS A 70 -12.69 -16.60 -3.50
C HIS A 70 -14.02 -16.77 -4.25
N LEU A 71 -14.91 -15.77 -4.10
CA LEU A 71 -16.25 -15.78 -4.69
C LEU A 71 -17.04 -17.08 -4.44
N GLY A 72 -16.89 -17.66 -3.24
CA GLY A 72 -17.58 -18.88 -2.83
C GLY A 72 -16.97 -20.19 -3.34
N ASN A 73 -15.77 -20.14 -3.95
CA ASN A 73 -15.01 -21.34 -4.29
C ASN A 73 -13.84 -21.51 -3.30
N ASP A 74 -13.59 -22.75 -2.89
CA ASP A 74 -12.52 -23.09 -1.96
C ASP A 74 -11.18 -23.18 -2.69
N PHE A 75 -10.17 -22.46 -2.18
CA PHE A 75 -8.80 -22.49 -2.73
C PHE A 75 -7.80 -23.13 -1.78
N TYR A 76 -8.11 -23.12 -0.49
CA TYR A 76 -7.27 -23.67 0.56
C TYR A 76 -8.15 -24.15 1.70
N LYS A 77 -7.79 -25.31 2.26
CA LYS A 77 -8.36 -25.85 3.49
C LYS A 77 -7.30 -26.68 4.18
N ASP A 78 -7.07 -26.38 5.46
CA ASP A 78 -6.21 -27.19 6.32
C ASP A 78 -6.87 -27.40 7.69
N THR A 79 -6.45 -28.44 8.39
CA THR A 79 -7.01 -28.84 9.67
C THR A 79 -5.91 -29.27 10.63
N VAL A 80 -5.89 -28.66 11.81
CA VAL A 80 -4.92 -28.96 12.87
C VAL A 80 -5.66 -29.33 14.14
N THR A 81 -5.30 -30.47 14.73
CA THR A 81 -5.88 -30.92 16.01
C THR A 81 -5.10 -30.34 17.19
N VAL A 82 -5.81 -29.70 18.11
CA VAL A 82 -5.31 -29.29 19.43
C VAL A 82 -5.70 -30.38 20.43
N MET A 83 -4.73 -30.93 21.18
CA MET A 83 -4.96 -32.11 22.03
C MET A 83 -5.22 -31.81 23.51
N ASP A 84 -4.47 -30.87 24.10
CA ASP A 84 -4.37 -30.72 25.55
C ASP A 84 -4.36 -29.24 25.99
N LEU A 85 -5.31 -28.43 25.51
CA LEU A 85 -5.42 -27.01 25.91
C LEU A 85 -6.13 -26.89 27.27
N SER A 86 -5.47 -26.38 28.31
CA SER A 86 -6.06 -26.30 29.65
C SER A 86 -7.19 -25.26 29.72
N PRO A 87 -8.14 -25.38 30.66
CA PRO A 87 -9.18 -24.37 30.88
C PRO A 87 -8.62 -22.97 31.08
N GLY A 88 -9.14 -22.00 30.32
CA GLY A 88 -8.71 -20.61 30.32
C GLY A 88 -7.39 -20.33 29.61
N GLU A 89 -6.75 -21.34 29.01
CA GLU A 89 -5.54 -21.15 28.21
C GLU A 89 -5.87 -20.83 26.75
N THR A 90 -4.98 -20.03 26.16
CA THR A 90 -4.99 -19.65 24.75
C THR A 90 -3.78 -20.28 24.05
N THR A 91 -3.90 -20.72 22.80
CA THR A 91 -2.75 -21.18 22.02
C THR A 91 -2.82 -20.69 20.57
N HIS A 92 -1.65 -20.60 19.94
CA HIS A 92 -1.52 -20.32 18.52
C HIS A 92 -1.59 -21.62 17.72
N VAL A 93 -2.33 -21.59 16.62
CA VAL A 93 -2.45 -22.70 15.67
C VAL A 93 -1.93 -22.24 14.31
N TYR A 94 -0.95 -22.96 13.79
CA TYR A 94 -0.30 -22.69 12.51
C TYR A 94 -0.70 -23.75 11.49
N PHE A 95 -1.01 -23.33 10.27
CA PHE A 95 -1.45 -24.20 9.19
C PHE A 95 -0.39 -24.30 8.08
N ASP A 96 -0.59 -25.24 7.16
CA ASP A 96 0.27 -25.40 5.98
C ASP A 96 0.30 -24.11 5.13
N PRO A 97 1.44 -23.78 4.48
CA PRO A 97 1.57 -22.53 3.75
C PRO A 97 0.63 -22.44 2.53
N PHE A 98 0.11 -21.24 2.27
CA PHE A 98 -0.69 -20.91 1.09
C PHE A 98 -0.02 -19.79 0.28
N THR A 99 -0.24 -19.75 -1.03
CA THR A 99 0.24 -18.66 -1.89
C THR A 99 -0.86 -18.28 -2.87
N PRO A 100 -1.52 -17.12 -2.70
CA PRO A 100 -2.51 -16.65 -3.66
C PRO A 100 -1.81 -16.23 -4.95
N TYR A 101 -2.26 -16.76 -6.09
CA TYR A 101 -1.60 -16.57 -7.40
C TYR A 101 -2.26 -15.50 -8.29
N PHE A 102 -3.29 -14.83 -7.78
CA PHE A 102 -3.96 -13.72 -8.46
C PHE A 102 -4.48 -12.70 -7.45
N SER A 103 -4.59 -11.44 -7.89
CA SER A 103 -5.11 -10.33 -7.11
C SER A 103 -6.63 -10.24 -7.22
N SER A 104 -7.28 -9.89 -6.11
CA SER A 104 -8.71 -9.59 -6.02
C SER A 104 -9.02 -9.00 -4.66
N SER A 105 -10.01 -8.13 -4.58
CA SER A 105 -10.60 -7.63 -3.34
C SER A 105 -11.66 -8.58 -2.76
N ALA A 106 -11.93 -9.73 -3.41
CA ALA A 106 -13.03 -10.64 -3.08
C ALA A 106 -12.58 -11.99 -2.47
N TRP A 107 -11.41 -12.03 -1.83
CA TRP A 107 -11.02 -13.19 -1.03
C TRP A 107 -11.72 -13.15 0.33
N SER A 108 -11.84 -14.31 0.96
CA SER A 108 -12.36 -14.42 2.32
C SER A 108 -11.72 -15.57 3.07
N ILE A 109 -11.59 -15.40 4.38
CA ILE A 109 -11.14 -16.39 5.33
C ILE A 109 -12.35 -16.84 6.14
N PHE A 110 -12.48 -18.15 6.30
CA PHE A 110 -13.41 -18.75 7.23
C PHE A 110 -12.64 -19.75 8.09
N THR A 111 -12.60 -19.52 9.39
CA THR A 111 -11.92 -20.39 10.35
C THR A 111 -12.86 -20.77 11.47
N TYR A 112 -12.77 -22.02 11.91
CA TYR A 112 -13.65 -22.51 12.96
C TYR A 112 -13.06 -23.67 13.76
N THR A 113 -13.43 -23.75 15.03
CA THR A 113 -13.20 -24.92 15.89
C THR A 113 -14.27 -26.00 15.60
N ALA A 114 -13.89 -27.27 15.76
CA ALA A 114 -14.79 -28.40 15.63
C ALA A 114 -14.70 -29.29 16.87
N LEU A 115 -15.54 -28.98 17.86
CA LEU A 115 -15.79 -29.80 19.03
C LEU A 115 -17.27 -30.23 19.02
N SER A 116 -17.53 -31.53 18.87
CA SER A 116 -18.90 -32.04 18.66
C SER A 116 -19.89 -31.82 19.81
N VAL A 117 -19.37 -31.50 21.00
CA VAL A 117 -20.13 -31.28 22.23
C VAL A 117 -19.98 -29.84 22.73
N ASP A 118 -19.51 -28.92 21.87
CA ASP A 118 -19.37 -27.51 22.25
C ASP A 118 -20.72 -26.92 22.66
N GLU A 119 -20.76 -26.32 23.85
CA GLU A 119 -21.96 -25.75 24.44
C GLU A 119 -22.22 -24.30 23.99
N ASN A 120 -21.20 -23.62 23.45
CA ASN A 120 -21.27 -22.22 23.05
C ASN A 120 -20.83 -22.00 21.59
N THR A 121 -21.61 -22.55 20.67
CA THR A 121 -21.37 -22.42 19.21
C THR A 121 -21.25 -21.01 18.61
N SER A 122 -21.46 -19.94 19.40
CA SER A 122 -21.41 -18.56 18.92
C SER A 122 -19.99 -17.99 18.81
N ASN A 123 -18.99 -18.63 19.43
CA ASN A 123 -17.58 -18.23 19.40
C ASN A 123 -16.69 -19.21 18.59
N ASP A 124 -17.28 -20.26 18.01
CA ASP A 124 -16.56 -21.30 17.27
C ASP A 124 -15.95 -20.80 15.97
N ALA A 125 -16.47 -19.71 15.38
CA ALA A 125 -16.16 -19.35 14.00
C ALA A 125 -15.89 -17.86 13.79
N VAL A 126 -14.91 -17.55 12.94
CA VAL A 126 -14.59 -16.21 12.46
C VAL A 126 -14.61 -16.19 10.94
N PHE A 127 -15.31 -15.21 10.38
CA PHE A 127 -15.30 -14.87 8.95
C PHE A 127 -14.64 -13.51 8.74
N ARG A 128 -13.77 -13.39 7.74
CA ARG A 128 -13.11 -12.12 7.38
C ARG A 128 -12.97 -12.01 5.87
N TYR A 129 -13.18 -10.81 5.31
CA TYR A 129 -12.74 -10.52 3.94
C TYR A 129 -11.23 -10.34 3.89
N GLN A 130 -10.61 -10.78 2.80
CA GLN A 130 -9.19 -10.62 2.54
C GLN A 130 -8.98 -9.95 1.19
N ILE A 131 -7.99 -9.07 1.14
CA ILE A 131 -7.57 -8.42 -0.11
C ILE A 131 -6.25 -9.05 -0.52
N VAL A 132 -6.16 -9.44 -1.79
CA VAL A 132 -4.90 -9.79 -2.44
C VAL A 132 -4.61 -8.78 -3.55
N ALA A 133 -3.46 -8.14 -3.51
CA ALA A 133 -3.05 -7.11 -4.46
C ALA A 133 -1.79 -7.53 -5.24
N ASP A 134 -1.62 -7.03 -6.47
CA ASP A 134 -0.41 -7.25 -7.27
C ASP A 134 0.82 -6.61 -6.60
N CYS A 135 0.61 -5.44 -6.00
CA CYS A 135 1.61 -4.71 -5.24
C CYS A 135 1.02 -4.21 -3.93
N VAL A 136 1.83 -4.25 -2.87
CA VAL A 136 1.49 -3.72 -1.55
C VAL A 136 2.63 -2.84 -1.03
N ILE A 137 2.27 -1.71 -0.42
CA ILE A 137 3.18 -0.77 0.25
C ILE A 137 2.69 -0.60 1.70
N HIS A 138 3.37 -1.30 2.63
CA HIS A 138 3.03 -1.34 4.06
C HIS A 138 3.62 -0.18 4.88
N PHE A 139 4.42 0.69 4.27
CA PHE A 139 5.14 1.79 4.93
C PHE A 139 6.12 1.44 6.07
N ASP A 140 6.19 0.19 6.54
CA ASP A 140 7.04 -0.22 7.65
C ASP A 140 8.53 -0.07 7.41
N SER A 141 9.01 -0.57 6.28
CA SER A 141 10.44 -0.53 5.94
C SER A 141 10.88 0.77 5.27
N SER A 142 9.93 1.57 4.80
CA SER A 142 10.17 2.83 4.09
C SER A 142 8.89 3.62 3.90
N ASN A 143 9.00 4.93 3.72
CA ASN A 143 7.90 5.83 3.37
C ASN A 143 7.23 5.60 1.99
N GLY A 144 7.54 4.49 1.31
CA GLY A 144 7.00 4.14 0.00
C GLY A 144 7.46 5.03 -1.16
N GLY A 145 8.40 5.95 -0.92
CA GLY A 145 8.77 7.00 -1.88
C GLY A 145 7.75 8.12 -1.99
N PHE A 146 6.76 8.17 -1.08
CA PHE A 146 5.77 9.24 -1.05
C PHE A 146 6.42 10.54 -0.56
N THR A 147 5.93 11.67 -1.06
CA THR A 147 6.52 12.99 -0.79
C THR A 147 5.46 13.97 -0.28
N PRO A 148 5.64 14.56 0.92
CA PRO A 148 4.71 15.54 1.46
C PRO A 148 4.99 16.95 0.91
N ASP A 149 3.93 17.73 0.79
CA ASP A 149 3.95 19.16 0.48
C ASP A 149 2.97 19.88 1.43
N PRO A 150 3.44 20.81 2.27
CA PRO A 150 4.84 21.20 2.43
C PRO A 150 5.72 20.05 2.97
N PRO A 151 7.05 20.07 2.74
CA PRO A 151 7.96 19.03 3.22
C PRO A 151 8.08 18.91 4.75
N ALA A 152 7.56 19.87 5.51
CA ALA A 152 7.57 19.90 6.97
C ALA A 152 6.34 20.63 7.51
N GLY A 153 5.88 20.24 8.70
CA GLY A 153 4.69 20.82 9.34
C GLY A 153 3.37 20.35 8.72
N GLY A 154 3.36 19.11 8.22
CA GLY A 154 2.21 18.49 7.55
C GLY A 154 2.37 16.98 7.58
N TRP A 155 2.02 16.29 6.49
CA TRP A 155 2.18 14.84 6.36
C TRP A 155 3.56 14.35 6.84
N GLU A 156 3.54 13.41 7.78
CA GLU A 156 4.68 12.81 8.46
C GLU A 156 4.64 11.28 8.31
N TRP A 157 5.81 10.68 8.11
CA TRP A 157 5.96 9.22 8.05
C TRP A 157 6.67 8.71 9.31
N GLY A 158 6.09 7.68 9.92
CA GLY A 158 6.62 7.04 11.12
C GLY A 158 5.52 6.44 11.98
N THR A 159 5.84 6.12 13.23
CA THR A 159 4.90 5.56 14.20
C THR A 159 4.04 6.65 14.82
N PRO A 160 2.70 6.60 14.68
CA PRO A 160 1.80 7.46 15.44
C PRO A 160 1.99 7.27 16.95
N THR A 161 2.17 8.37 17.69
CA THR A 161 2.33 8.34 19.17
C THR A 161 1.17 9.00 19.91
N TYR A 162 0.22 9.57 19.18
CA TYR A 162 -0.98 10.21 19.72
C TYR A 162 -2.26 9.41 19.42
N ARG A 163 -2.85 9.63 18.25
CA ARG A 163 -4.00 8.87 17.72
C ARG A 163 -3.86 8.79 16.20
N PRO A 164 -4.17 7.64 15.56
CA PRO A 164 -4.54 6.35 16.17
C PRO A 164 -3.39 5.73 16.97
N ALA A 165 -3.69 4.88 17.96
CA ALA A 165 -2.67 4.32 18.87
C ALA A 165 -1.94 3.08 18.30
N GLN A 166 -2.48 2.51 17.22
CA GLN A 166 -1.95 1.34 16.52
C GLN A 166 -2.17 1.55 15.01
N VAL A 167 -1.26 1.03 14.20
CA VAL A 167 -1.37 0.97 12.74
C VAL A 167 -1.93 -0.39 12.30
N VAL A 168 -2.30 -0.55 11.03
CA VAL A 168 -2.96 -1.78 10.54
C VAL A 168 -1.95 -2.90 10.36
N SER A 169 -0.80 -2.57 9.79
CA SER A 169 0.33 -3.48 9.66
C SER A 169 1.62 -2.83 10.19
N GLY A 170 2.44 -3.65 10.85
CA GLY A 170 3.71 -3.23 11.45
C GLY A 170 3.62 -2.05 12.43
N GLU A 171 4.43 -1.00 12.19
CA GLU A 171 4.67 0.11 13.11
C GLU A 171 4.56 1.51 12.48
N ASN A 172 4.65 1.65 11.15
CA ASN A 172 4.75 2.97 10.52
C ASN A 172 3.60 3.23 9.53
N ALA A 173 3.09 4.46 9.55
CA ALA A 173 2.08 4.95 8.61
C ALA A 173 2.43 6.38 8.17
N TRP A 174 1.66 6.93 7.23
CA TRP A 174 1.62 8.36 6.98
C TRP A 174 0.47 8.99 7.77
N GLY A 175 0.70 10.15 8.39
CA GLY A 175 -0.35 10.93 9.07
C GLY A 175 -0.14 12.42 8.91
N THR A 176 -1.20 13.22 8.94
CA THR A 176 -1.09 14.69 8.85
C THR A 176 -0.28 15.31 9.99
N VAL A 177 -0.24 14.66 11.16
CA VAL A 177 0.69 14.86 12.29
C VAL A 177 0.72 13.55 13.09
N LEU A 178 1.89 13.01 13.49
CA LEU A 178 1.98 11.71 14.17
C LEU A 178 1.83 11.79 15.69
N ASP A 179 2.13 12.94 16.30
CA ASP A 179 2.27 13.13 17.75
C ASP A 179 1.31 14.18 18.34
N GLY A 180 0.31 14.63 17.58
CA GLY A 180 -0.63 15.65 18.01
C GLY A 180 -1.79 15.87 17.06
N ASN A 181 -2.33 17.10 17.07
CA ASN A 181 -3.38 17.53 16.16
C ASN A 181 -2.80 18.31 14.98
N TYR A 182 -3.48 18.29 13.83
CA TYR A 182 -3.13 19.14 12.67
C TYR A 182 -3.25 20.64 13.00
N ALA A 183 -2.55 21.49 12.26
CA ALA A 183 -2.63 22.93 12.43
C ALA A 183 -3.91 23.53 11.82
N ASP A 184 -4.42 24.61 12.40
CA ASP A 184 -5.47 25.41 11.74
C ASP A 184 -4.92 25.98 10.40
N LEU A 185 -5.79 26.19 9.42
CA LEU A 185 -5.49 26.68 8.06
C LEU A 185 -4.46 25.82 7.32
N SER A 186 -4.50 24.51 7.55
CA SER A 186 -3.66 23.55 6.85
C SER A 186 -4.14 23.36 5.41
N ASP A 187 -3.18 23.22 4.50
CA ASP A 187 -3.37 22.79 3.11
C ASP A 187 -2.21 21.84 2.77
N LEU A 188 -2.45 20.54 2.92
CA LEU A 188 -1.43 19.51 2.95
C LEU A 188 -1.68 18.49 1.84
N THR A 189 -0.64 18.17 1.07
CA THR A 189 -0.72 17.17 0.02
C THR A 189 0.35 16.10 0.21
N LEU A 190 -0.05 14.83 0.15
CA LEU A 190 0.87 13.70 0.10
C LEU A 190 0.84 13.09 -1.30
N TYR A 191 1.95 13.19 -2.03
CA TYR A 191 2.08 12.62 -3.37
C TYR A 191 2.64 11.21 -3.33
N SER A 192 2.02 10.29 -4.06
CA SER A 192 2.60 8.98 -4.32
C SER A 192 3.70 9.02 -5.39
N ILE A 193 4.46 7.94 -5.47
CA ILE A 193 5.29 7.62 -6.65
C ILE A 193 4.41 7.38 -7.90
N SER A 194 5.04 7.20 -9.06
CA SER A 194 4.29 6.77 -10.24
C SER A 194 3.94 5.29 -10.14
N PHE A 195 2.68 4.95 -10.35
CA PHE A 195 2.18 3.60 -10.55
C PHE A 195 2.00 3.30 -12.03
N TYR A 196 1.88 2.03 -12.37
CA TYR A 196 1.73 1.54 -13.73
C TYR A 196 0.54 0.59 -13.82
N ALA A 197 -0.41 0.90 -14.70
CA ALA A 197 -1.56 0.05 -14.97
C ALA A 197 -1.12 -1.18 -15.81
N GLU A 198 -1.17 -2.37 -15.21
CA GLU A 198 -0.86 -3.62 -15.89
C GLU A 198 -2.04 -4.13 -16.73
N TYR A 199 -3.26 -3.74 -16.37
CA TYR A 199 -4.48 -3.97 -17.13
C TYR A 199 -5.39 -2.72 -17.12
N ASP A 200 -6.44 -2.75 -17.94
CA ASP A 200 -7.46 -1.70 -17.95
C ASP A 200 -8.22 -1.64 -16.62
N ASN A 201 -8.61 -0.44 -16.21
CA ASN A 201 -9.38 -0.16 -14.98
C ASN A 201 -8.75 -0.80 -13.72
N PRO A 202 -7.52 -0.41 -13.35
CA PRO A 202 -6.91 -0.86 -12.11
C PRO A 202 -7.69 -0.39 -10.88
N GLU A 203 -7.47 -1.07 -9.76
CA GLU A 203 -8.06 -0.67 -8.48
C GLU A 203 -6.95 -0.23 -7.52
N LEU A 204 -7.25 0.84 -6.78
CA LEU A 204 -6.46 1.29 -5.64
C LEU A 204 -7.26 0.94 -4.38
N VAL A 205 -6.56 0.39 -3.39
CA VAL A 205 -7.10 0.21 -2.04
C VAL A 205 -6.09 0.72 -1.03
N PHE A 206 -6.56 1.33 0.05
CA PHE A 206 -5.72 1.70 1.17
C PHE A 206 -6.48 1.63 2.49
N CYS A 207 -5.77 1.44 3.59
CA CYS A 207 -6.31 1.64 4.91
C CYS A 207 -6.23 3.11 5.29
N ASN A 208 -7.31 3.66 5.84
CA ASN A 208 -7.27 4.98 6.45
C ASN A 208 -7.92 5.02 7.82
N TRP A 209 -7.48 5.98 8.61
CA TRP A 209 -8.11 6.40 9.86
C TRP A 209 -8.19 7.92 9.86
N TYR A 210 -9.31 8.51 10.26
CA TYR A 210 -9.44 9.96 10.37
C TYR A 210 -10.24 10.40 11.59
N ASN A 211 -9.85 11.53 12.14
CA ASN A 211 -10.60 12.30 13.13
C ASN A 211 -10.36 13.78 12.86
N THR A 212 -11.40 14.45 12.41
CA THR A 212 -11.40 15.81 11.83
C THR A 212 -12.68 16.53 12.23
N GLU A 213 -12.71 17.86 12.08
CA GLU A 213 -13.94 18.62 12.29
C GLU A 213 -15.00 18.23 11.25
N GLU A 214 -16.14 17.71 11.71
CA GLU A 214 -17.17 17.12 10.87
C GLU A 214 -17.77 18.13 9.87
N ASN A 215 -17.69 17.79 8.57
CA ASN A 215 -18.13 18.60 7.41
C ASN A 215 -17.34 19.91 7.19
N VAL A 216 -16.34 20.20 8.02
CA VAL A 216 -15.54 21.43 7.92
C VAL A 216 -14.16 21.06 7.40
N ASP A 217 -13.45 20.19 8.11
CA ASP A 217 -12.10 19.75 7.80
C ASP A 217 -12.12 18.34 7.23
N GLY A 218 -11.10 18.00 6.44
CA GLY A 218 -11.02 16.65 5.91
C GLY A 218 -10.06 16.52 4.75
N GLY A 219 -10.11 15.37 4.10
CA GLY A 219 -9.27 15.10 2.95
C GLY A 219 -9.94 14.32 1.83
N ASN A 220 -9.43 14.49 0.62
CA ASN A 220 -9.88 13.78 -0.56
C ASN A 220 -8.68 13.18 -1.34
N VAL A 221 -8.98 12.42 -2.39
CA VAL A 221 -7.99 11.68 -3.17
C VAL A 221 -8.12 12.10 -4.64
N GLU A 222 -6.99 12.42 -5.25
CA GLU A 222 -6.95 12.85 -6.64
C GLU A 222 -5.95 12.01 -7.45
N ILE A 223 -6.23 11.86 -8.75
CA ILE A 223 -5.39 11.13 -9.70
C ILE A 223 -4.77 12.07 -10.73
N SER A 224 -3.56 11.76 -11.15
CA SER A 224 -2.91 12.34 -12.32
C SER A 224 -2.46 11.25 -13.28
N ILE A 225 -2.67 11.48 -14.59
CA ILE A 225 -2.24 10.58 -15.68
C ILE A 225 -1.23 11.25 -16.63
N ASP A 226 -0.76 12.46 -16.29
CA ASP A 226 0.13 13.27 -17.12
C ASP A 226 1.43 13.61 -16.39
N GLY A 227 1.83 12.77 -15.43
CA GLY A 227 3.06 12.92 -14.66
C GLY A 227 2.96 13.89 -13.47
N GLY A 228 1.76 14.32 -13.10
CA GLY A 228 1.50 15.25 -11.99
C GLY A 228 1.26 16.69 -12.45
N ASN A 229 1.06 16.94 -13.75
CA ASN A 229 0.79 18.29 -14.26
C ASN A 229 -0.65 18.71 -13.99
N THR A 230 -1.60 17.78 -14.10
CA THR A 230 -3.01 17.98 -13.76
C THR A 230 -3.51 16.87 -12.84
N TRP A 231 -4.48 17.22 -12.00
CA TRP A 231 -5.06 16.36 -10.98
C TRP A 231 -6.58 16.41 -11.08
N SER A 232 -7.23 15.25 -10.91
CA SER A 232 -8.68 15.12 -10.94
C SER A 232 -9.14 14.34 -9.72
N LEU A 233 -10.18 14.83 -9.05
CA LEU A 233 -10.83 14.14 -7.94
C LEU A 233 -11.35 12.76 -8.37
N ILE A 234 -10.99 11.73 -7.62
CA ILE A 234 -11.55 10.38 -7.78
C ILE A 234 -12.47 10.06 -6.59
N GLN A 235 -13.38 9.10 -6.78
CA GLN A 235 -14.36 8.71 -5.76
C GLN A 235 -14.08 7.29 -5.29
N PRO A 236 -14.18 6.99 -3.99
CA PRO A 236 -14.18 5.62 -3.55
C PRO A 236 -15.47 4.94 -4.04
N THR A 237 -15.43 3.62 -4.16
CA THR A 237 -16.48 2.77 -4.74
C THR A 237 -17.83 2.95 -4.04
N ASN A 238 -17.82 3.24 -2.74
CA ASN A 238 -19.01 3.49 -1.92
C ASN A 238 -19.32 4.99 -1.71
N GLY A 239 -18.60 5.89 -2.38
CA GLY A 239 -18.66 7.34 -2.16
C GLY A 239 -17.93 7.77 -0.87
N TYR A 240 -17.57 9.05 -0.81
CA TYR A 240 -17.00 9.62 0.41
C TYR A 240 -18.03 9.68 1.54
N PRO A 241 -17.61 9.58 2.83
CA PRO A 241 -18.53 9.68 3.96
C PRO A 241 -19.15 11.07 4.08
N CYS A 242 -18.47 12.12 3.62
CA CYS A 242 -18.97 13.48 3.56
C CYS A 242 -19.04 13.98 2.11
N ASN A 243 -20.20 14.50 1.69
CA ASN A 243 -20.41 15.01 0.34
C ASN A 243 -19.91 16.44 0.12
N SER A 244 -19.61 17.18 1.18
CA SER A 244 -19.25 18.59 1.13
C SER A 244 -18.40 18.95 2.35
N VAL A 245 -17.10 19.04 2.15
CA VAL A 245 -16.13 19.46 3.18
C VAL A 245 -15.75 20.91 2.93
N ALA A 246 -16.07 21.81 3.87
CA ALA A 246 -15.92 23.25 3.65
C ALA A 246 -14.48 23.67 3.30
N ALA A 247 -13.48 23.14 4.01
CA ALA A 247 -12.07 23.45 3.80
C ALA A 247 -11.54 22.97 2.43
N LEU A 248 -12.20 21.97 1.82
CA LEU A 248 -11.87 21.47 0.48
C LEU A 248 -12.66 22.20 -0.63
N GLY A 249 -13.27 23.37 -0.32
CA GLY A 249 -14.07 24.13 -1.28
C GLY A 249 -15.38 23.42 -1.62
N ASP A 250 -16.03 22.82 -0.63
CA ASP A 250 -17.29 22.06 -0.73
C ASP A 250 -17.18 20.79 -1.62
N LEU A 251 -15.96 20.29 -1.83
CA LEU A 251 -15.73 18.99 -2.46
C LEU A 251 -15.98 17.85 -1.47
N PRO A 252 -16.38 16.65 -1.93
CA PRO A 252 -16.56 15.50 -1.08
C PRO A 252 -15.22 14.98 -0.54
N GLY A 253 -15.23 14.36 0.64
CA GLY A 253 -14.03 13.90 1.31
C GLY A 253 -14.28 13.06 2.56
N TYR A 254 -13.20 12.52 3.13
CA TYR A 254 -13.17 11.95 4.47
C TYR A 254 -13.17 13.07 5.49
N SER A 255 -14.26 13.18 6.26
CA SER A 255 -14.47 14.19 7.28
C SER A 255 -15.28 13.59 8.44
N GLY A 256 -15.14 14.14 9.65
CA GLY A 256 -15.66 13.57 10.88
C GLY A 256 -14.70 12.52 11.48
N ILE A 257 -15.26 11.42 11.99
CA ILE A 257 -14.52 10.39 12.74
C ILE A 257 -14.75 9.01 12.11
N SER A 258 -13.67 8.29 11.80
CA SER A 258 -13.74 6.86 11.48
C SER A 258 -13.77 6.03 12.77
N GLU A 259 -14.54 4.95 12.80
CA GLU A 259 -14.67 4.05 13.97
C GLU A 259 -13.45 3.11 14.17
N GLY A 260 -12.31 3.47 13.60
CA GLY A 260 -11.14 2.61 13.47
C GLY A 260 -10.48 2.79 12.11
N TRP A 261 -9.51 1.93 11.81
CA TRP A 261 -8.95 1.83 10.47
C TRP A 261 -9.96 1.14 9.55
N GLU A 262 -10.24 1.75 8.41
CA GLU A 262 -11.16 1.23 7.40
C GLU A 262 -10.48 1.15 6.03
N TYR A 263 -10.94 0.24 5.18
CA TYR A 263 -10.44 0.12 3.81
C TYR A 263 -11.23 1.03 2.88
N ALA A 264 -10.52 1.87 2.14
CA ALA A 264 -11.06 2.67 1.07
C ALA A 264 -10.72 2.05 -0.29
N PHE A 265 -11.73 1.73 -1.09
CA PHE A 265 -11.58 1.10 -2.41
C PHE A 265 -11.88 2.10 -3.51
N PHE A 266 -11.02 2.23 -4.51
CA PHE A 266 -11.20 3.09 -5.67
C PHE A 266 -11.05 2.25 -6.95
N SER A 267 -12.12 2.15 -7.72
CA SER A 267 -12.02 1.69 -9.10
C SER A 267 -11.56 2.85 -9.98
N LEU A 268 -10.45 2.67 -10.70
CA LEU A 268 -9.87 3.69 -11.57
C LEU A 268 -10.37 3.49 -13.00
N ASP A 269 -11.69 3.55 -13.16
CA ASP A 269 -12.37 3.39 -14.45
C ASP A 269 -11.86 4.39 -15.48
N GLY A 270 -11.56 3.89 -16.68
CA GLY A 270 -11.06 4.68 -17.81
C GLY A 270 -9.53 4.81 -17.87
N ILE A 271 -8.80 4.29 -16.89
CA ILE A 271 -7.34 4.17 -16.97
C ILE A 271 -7.00 2.93 -17.82
N ALA A 272 -6.38 3.16 -18.97
CA ALA A 272 -6.00 2.08 -19.88
C ALA A 272 -4.72 1.37 -19.43
N GLN A 273 -4.61 0.09 -19.77
CA GLN A 273 -3.38 -0.69 -19.67
C GLN A 273 -2.20 0.09 -20.28
N GLY A 274 -1.05 0.09 -19.57
CA GLY A 274 0.15 0.79 -20.00
C GLY A 274 0.23 2.26 -19.59
N THR A 275 -0.81 2.78 -18.92
CA THR A 275 -0.82 4.14 -18.39
C THR A 275 0.00 4.22 -17.11
N TYR A 276 0.86 5.25 -17.04
CA TYR A 276 1.45 5.68 -15.78
C TYR A 276 0.51 6.67 -15.10
N PHE A 277 0.24 6.46 -13.82
CA PHE A 277 -0.61 7.34 -13.03
C PHE A 277 -0.01 7.61 -11.65
N LYS A 278 -0.45 8.69 -11.02
CA LYS A 278 -0.11 9.07 -9.65
C LYS A 278 -1.38 9.36 -8.87
N ILE A 279 -1.32 9.10 -7.58
CA ILE A 279 -2.35 9.48 -6.61
C ILE A 279 -1.79 10.54 -5.66
N ARG A 280 -2.63 11.46 -5.19
CA ARG A 280 -2.33 12.32 -4.05
C ARG A 280 -3.46 12.32 -3.05
N PHE A 281 -3.09 12.45 -1.78
CA PHE A 281 -4.01 12.66 -0.66
C PHE A 281 -3.96 14.13 -0.29
N HIS A 282 -5.07 14.84 -0.46
CA HIS A 282 -5.18 16.26 -0.16
C HIS A 282 -5.96 16.42 1.14
N PHE A 283 -5.45 17.19 2.10
CA PHE A 283 -6.09 17.49 3.37
C PHE A 283 -6.13 19.01 3.58
N ALA A 284 -7.25 19.53 4.04
CA ALA A 284 -7.39 20.94 4.38
C ALA A 284 -8.15 21.15 5.69
N SER A 285 -7.84 22.24 6.39
CA SER A 285 -8.55 22.68 7.60
C SER A 285 -8.91 24.17 7.61
N ASP A 286 -9.89 24.54 8.44
CA ASP A 286 -10.37 25.91 8.61
C ASP A 286 -9.57 26.73 9.65
N THR A 287 -10.12 27.85 10.11
CA THR A 287 -9.45 28.75 11.08
C THR A 287 -9.39 28.25 12.52
N SER A 288 -10.13 27.20 12.89
CA SER A 288 -10.17 26.69 14.26
C SER A 288 -10.84 25.32 14.34
N GLY A 289 -10.17 24.34 14.95
CA GLY A 289 -10.82 23.05 15.19
C GLY A 289 -9.87 21.93 14.85
N SER A 290 -8.78 21.82 15.62
CA SER A 290 -7.76 20.82 15.33
C SER A 290 -8.02 19.49 16.03
N PHE A 291 -7.88 18.42 15.26
CA PHE A 291 -8.05 17.03 15.68
C PHE A 291 -6.83 16.20 15.23
N PRO A 292 -6.73 14.91 15.58
CA PRO A 292 -5.60 14.09 15.17
C PRO A 292 -5.34 14.05 13.65
N GLY A 293 -6.38 14.25 12.83
CA GLY A 293 -6.26 14.40 11.38
C GLY A 293 -6.48 13.12 10.60
N TRP A 294 -5.71 12.93 9.53
CA TRP A 294 -5.92 11.83 8.58
C TRP A 294 -4.65 10.99 8.42
N PHE A 295 -4.82 9.67 8.48
CA PHE A 295 -3.75 8.68 8.44
C PHE A 295 -4.00 7.67 7.34
N ILE A 296 -2.92 7.26 6.66
CA ILE A 296 -2.90 6.35 5.52
C ILE A 296 -1.90 5.23 5.80
N ASP A 297 -2.35 4.01 5.60
CA ASP A 297 -1.55 2.80 5.74
C ASP A 297 -1.92 1.78 4.65
N ASP A 298 -1.09 0.77 4.43
CA ASP A 298 -1.33 -0.38 3.53
C ASP A 298 -1.91 0.01 2.15
N ILE A 299 -1.09 0.55 1.25
CA ILE A 299 -1.53 0.76 -0.14
C ILE A 299 -1.50 -0.57 -0.91
N GLY A 300 -2.62 -0.99 -1.47
CA GLY A 300 -2.74 -2.11 -2.40
C GLY A 300 -3.10 -1.65 -3.81
N LEU A 301 -2.47 -2.26 -4.81
CA LEU A 301 -2.78 -2.08 -6.22
C LEU A 301 -3.24 -3.40 -6.82
N ILE A 302 -4.44 -3.41 -7.43
CA ILE A 302 -4.97 -4.54 -8.20
C ILE A 302 -4.94 -4.14 -9.67
N ASN A 303 -4.45 -5.03 -10.54
CA ASN A 303 -4.22 -4.78 -11.96
C ASN A 303 -3.23 -3.61 -12.23
N ALA A 304 -2.46 -3.23 -11.22
CA ALA A 304 -1.44 -2.21 -11.31
C ALA A 304 -0.27 -2.57 -10.38
N THR A 305 0.90 -2.03 -10.70
CA THR A 305 2.11 -2.22 -9.91
C THR A 305 2.86 -0.92 -9.74
N VAL A 306 3.82 -0.92 -8.81
CA VAL A 306 4.92 0.03 -8.88
C VAL A 306 5.82 -0.40 -10.04
N PRO A 307 6.13 0.48 -11.00
CA PRO A 307 7.07 0.16 -12.06
C PRO A 307 8.41 -0.19 -11.41
N VAL A 308 8.98 -1.32 -11.80
CA VAL A 308 10.34 -1.69 -11.39
C VAL A 308 11.28 -0.63 -11.96
N GLU A 309 11.74 0.28 -11.12
CA GLU A 309 12.98 0.98 -11.41
C GLU A 309 14.07 -0.10 -11.47
N GLU A 310 14.75 -0.23 -12.62
CA GLU A 310 15.93 -1.10 -12.73
C GLU A 310 16.90 -0.77 -11.60
N ASP A 311 16.93 -1.65 -10.58
CA ASP A 311 17.82 -1.73 -9.43
C ASP A 311 18.89 -0.62 -9.38
N SER A 312 18.48 0.56 -8.93
CA SER A 312 19.43 1.59 -8.49
C SER A 312 19.96 1.17 -7.13
N LYS A 313 20.90 0.20 -7.11
CA LYS A 313 21.87 0.11 -6.02
C LYS A 313 22.67 1.40 -5.99
N ASN A 314 22.17 2.42 -5.28
CA ASN A 314 22.94 3.59 -4.82
C ASN A 314 22.14 4.46 -3.83
N ARG A 315 21.65 3.88 -2.72
CA ARG A 315 21.26 4.65 -1.51
C ARG A 315 22.48 5.15 -0.70
N ALA A 316 23.58 5.56 -1.35
CA ALA A 316 24.83 5.92 -0.64
C ALA A 316 25.42 7.28 -1.03
N SER A 317 24.77 8.10 -1.84
CA SER A 317 25.24 9.47 -2.07
C SER A 317 24.11 10.38 -2.51
N ASN A 318 23.98 11.53 -1.85
CA ASN A 318 23.01 12.62 -2.06
C ASN A 318 23.07 13.25 -3.48
N ILE A 319 22.86 12.44 -4.52
CA ILE A 319 22.74 12.84 -5.91
C ILE A 319 21.45 12.20 -6.41
N GLU A 320 20.37 12.96 -6.39
CA GLU A 320 19.15 12.61 -7.12
C GLU A 320 19.40 12.87 -8.61
N LEU A 321 19.31 11.80 -9.40
CA LEU A 321 19.40 11.81 -10.86
C LEU A 321 18.12 11.16 -11.40
N SER A 322 17.24 11.96 -11.99
CA SER A 322 16.03 11.49 -12.67
C SER A 322 16.26 11.49 -14.19
N PHE A 323 15.74 10.49 -14.90
CA PHE A 323 15.58 10.56 -16.35
C PHE A 323 14.22 11.19 -16.64
N ASN A 324 14.22 12.40 -17.20
CA ASN A 324 12.97 13.09 -17.49
C ASN A 324 12.32 12.54 -18.77
N THR A 325 13.11 12.21 -19.80
CA THR A 325 12.63 11.61 -21.05
C THR A 325 13.80 11.03 -21.85
N ILE A 326 13.58 9.89 -22.52
CA ILE A 326 14.47 9.35 -23.55
C ILE A 326 13.65 9.12 -24.82
N TYR A 327 14.05 9.73 -25.94
CA TYR A 327 13.42 9.48 -27.24
C TYR A 327 14.45 9.53 -28.37
N ILE A 328 14.11 8.91 -29.51
CA ILE A 328 14.91 8.96 -30.73
C ILE A 328 14.22 9.91 -31.72
N GLU A 329 14.94 10.94 -32.16
CA GLU A 329 14.51 11.84 -33.23
C GLU A 329 15.63 11.96 -34.26
N ARG A 330 15.33 11.75 -35.55
CA ARG A 330 16.27 11.94 -36.68
C ARG A 330 17.65 11.34 -36.42
N ASP A 331 17.69 10.04 -36.08
CA ASP A 331 18.90 9.27 -35.77
C ASP A 331 19.68 9.73 -34.51
N ARG A 332 19.05 10.47 -33.60
CA ARG A 332 19.65 10.88 -32.33
C ARG A 332 18.79 10.46 -31.15
N LEU A 333 19.43 9.76 -30.21
CA LEU A 333 18.89 9.50 -28.88
C LEU A 333 19.09 10.75 -28.02
N HIS A 334 18.00 11.36 -27.59
CA HIS A 334 18.01 12.50 -26.67
C HIS A 334 17.87 12.01 -25.24
N ILE A 335 18.67 12.57 -24.34
CA ILE A 335 18.76 12.18 -22.94
C ILE A 335 18.57 13.44 -22.10
N TYR A 336 17.51 13.45 -21.29
CA TYR A 336 17.24 14.51 -20.34
C TYR A 336 17.44 13.99 -18.93
N PHE A 337 18.21 14.73 -18.14
CA PHE A 337 18.49 14.37 -16.76
C PHE A 337 18.67 15.62 -15.90
N GLU A 338 18.41 15.49 -14.61
CA GLU A 338 18.55 16.59 -13.65
C GLU A 338 19.58 16.24 -12.58
N ILE A 339 20.39 17.23 -12.17
CA ILE A 339 21.37 17.07 -11.09
C ILE A 339 21.21 18.18 -10.06
N HIS A 340 21.32 17.84 -8.78
CA HIS A 340 21.08 18.78 -7.68
C HIS A 340 22.34 19.44 -7.12
N ARG A 341 23.52 19.06 -7.62
CA ARG A 341 24.82 19.67 -7.27
C ARG A 341 25.80 19.60 -8.43
N LYS A 342 26.86 20.40 -8.35
CA LYS A 342 27.92 20.42 -9.36
C LYS A 342 28.75 19.12 -9.29
N GLU A 343 28.82 18.37 -10.39
CA GLU A 343 29.48 17.05 -10.39
C GLU A 343 30.00 16.67 -11.78
N ASN A 344 30.94 15.71 -11.86
CA ASN A 344 31.44 15.20 -13.13
C ASN A 344 30.51 14.14 -13.72
N ILE A 345 30.15 14.28 -15.01
CA ILE A 345 29.16 13.42 -15.68
C ILE A 345 29.76 12.73 -16.90
N THR A 346 29.49 11.43 -17.02
CA THR A 346 29.81 10.63 -18.22
C THR A 346 28.59 9.81 -18.63
N ILE A 347 28.26 9.81 -19.91
CA ILE A 347 27.21 8.98 -20.49
C ILE A 347 27.86 7.87 -21.31
N THR A 348 27.55 6.61 -21.02
CA THR A 348 28.13 5.46 -21.72
C THR A 348 27.04 4.56 -22.27
N MET A 349 27.15 4.12 -23.51
CA MET A 349 26.21 3.21 -24.15
C MET A 349 26.88 1.89 -24.46
N TYR A 350 26.22 0.79 -24.12
CA TYR A 350 26.69 -0.58 -24.27
C TYR A 350 25.76 -1.36 -25.20
N ASN A 351 26.29 -2.39 -25.89
CA ASN A 351 25.47 -3.37 -26.59
C ASN A 351 24.95 -4.47 -25.65
N GLY A 352 24.12 -5.38 -26.16
CA GLY A 352 23.56 -6.51 -25.40
C GLY A 352 24.57 -7.52 -24.82
N VAL A 353 25.88 -7.39 -25.12
CA VAL A 353 26.96 -8.21 -24.55
C VAL A 353 27.83 -7.38 -23.58
N GLY A 354 27.43 -6.16 -23.24
CA GLY A 354 28.14 -5.29 -22.31
C GLY A 354 29.39 -4.60 -22.88
N ARG A 355 29.59 -4.59 -24.21
CA ARG A 355 30.68 -3.80 -24.83
C ARG A 355 30.26 -2.35 -24.99
N VAL A 356 31.14 -1.42 -24.59
CA VAL A 356 30.95 0.02 -24.83
C VAL A 356 30.92 0.30 -26.34
N ILE A 357 29.88 0.99 -26.78
CA ILE A 357 29.64 1.42 -28.16
C ILE A 357 29.89 2.91 -28.32
N LYS A 358 29.45 3.73 -27.35
CA LYS A 358 29.72 5.18 -27.31
C LYS A 358 29.93 5.62 -25.86
N GLU A 359 30.78 6.62 -25.67
CA GLU A 359 31.02 7.26 -24.38
C GLU A 359 31.13 8.78 -24.61
N ILE A 360 30.44 9.55 -23.77
CA ILE A 360 30.36 11.00 -23.86
C ILE A 360 30.67 11.57 -22.48
N PRO A 361 31.90 12.03 -22.23
CA PRO A 361 32.23 12.78 -21.03
C PRO A 361 31.63 14.18 -21.16
N LEU A 362 30.67 14.52 -20.30
CA LEU A 362 30.14 15.88 -20.21
C LEU A 362 31.00 16.78 -19.32
N GLY A 363 31.91 16.18 -18.54
CA GLY A 363 32.76 16.92 -17.61
C GLY A 363 31.98 17.38 -16.38
N THR A 364 32.52 18.37 -15.68
CA THR A 364 31.87 18.93 -14.49
C THR A 364 30.73 19.87 -14.87
N VAL A 365 29.49 19.50 -14.55
CA VAL A 365 28.27 20.24 -14.86
C VAL A 365 27.64 20.78 -13.58
N GLY A 366 27.03 21.97 -13.61
CA GLY A 366 26.35 22.61 -12.46
C GLY A 366 24.91 22.10 -12.24
N PRO A 367 24.28 22.41 -11.10
CA PRO A 367 22.92 21.96 -10.79
C PRO A 367 21.87 22.43 -11.82
N GLY A 368 20.78 21.66 -11.95
CA GLY A 368 19.64 21.91 -12.84
C GLY A 368 19.42 20.82 -13.89
N ALA A 369 18.48 21.08 -14.81
CA ALA A 369 18.15 20.19 -15.91
C ALA A 369 19.15 20.30 -17.08
N HIS A 370 19.57 19.15 -17.60
CA HIS A 370 20.54 19.02 -18.67
C HIS A 370 20.01 18.15 -19.81
N LYS A 371 20.47 18.46 -21.03
CA LYS A 371 20.17 17.69 -22.24
C LYS A 371 21.45 17.27 -22.92
N SER A 372 21.56 15.97 -23.21
CA SER A 372 22.60 15.41 -24.07
C SER A 372 21.99 14.63 -25.23
N SER A 373 22.80 14.33 -26.25
CA SER A 373 22.35 13.48 -27.35
C SER A 373 23.44 12.57 -27.90
N ILE A 374 23.03 11.37 -28.30
CA ILE A 374 23.89 10.35 -28.90
C ILE A 374 23.40 10.08 -30.32
N LYS A 375 24.28 10.15 -31.33
CA LYS A 375 23.94 9.69 -32.68
C LYS A 375 23.75 8.18 -32.64
N VAL A 376 22.63 7.66 -33.14
CA VAL A 376 22.30 6.23 -33.14
C VAL A 376 21.98 5.68 -34.54
N GLY A 377 21.93 6.53 -35.57
CA GLY A 377 21.66 6.10 -36.95
C GLY A 377 22.69 5.13 -37.57
N ASP A 378 23.86 4.98 -36.97
CA ASP A 378 24.90 4.01 -37.34
C ASP A 378 24.75 2.66 -36.63
N LEU A 379 23.85 2.55 -35.66
CA LEU A 379 23.66 1.35 -34.84
C LEU A 379 22.70 0.36 -35.52
N ARG A 380 22.83 -0.92 -35.19
CA ARG A 380 21.92 -1.96 -35.71
C ARG A 380 20.64 -1.97 -34.87
N ASN A 381 19.58 -2.58 -35.41
CA ASN A 381 18.39 -2.86 -34.61
C ASN A 381 18.77 -3.81 -33.47
N GLY A 382 18.31 -3.52 -32.26
CA GLY A 382 18.64 -4.34 -31.08
C GLY A 382 18.54 -3.58 -29.77
N LEU A 383 18.78 -4.32 -28.68
CA LEU A 383 18.79 -3.80 -27.32
C LEU A 383 20.17 -3.23 -26.98
N TYR A 384 20.16 -2.01 -26.44
CA TYR A 384 21.31 -1.29 -25.92
C TYR A 384 21.05 -0.90 -24.46
N PHE A 385 22.13 -0.66 -23.73
CA PHE A 385 22.08 -0.17 -22.36
C PHE A 385 22.76 1.19 -22.30
N LEU A 386 22.07 2.20 -21.82
CA LEU A 386 22.60 3.53 -21.59
C LEU A 386 22.87 3.69 -20.10
N THR A 387 24.07 4.14 -19.73
CA THR A 387 24.42 4.52 -18.38
C THR A 387 24.73 6.00 -18.31
N VAL A 388 24.34 6.63 -17.21
CA VAL A 388 24.77 7.99 -16.84
C VAL A 388 25.45 7.90 -15.49
N LYS A 389 26.75 8.20 -15.48
CA LYS A 389 27.57 8.25 -14.28
C LYS A 389 27.72 9.70 -13.82
N VAL A 390 27.38 9.98 -12.57
CA VAL A 390 27.49 11.30 -11.92
C VAL A 390 28.30 11.11 -10.64
N GLY A 391 29.57 11.52 -10.64
CA GLY A 391 30.50 11.18 -9.54
C GLY A 391 30.65 9.66 -9.42
N ASP A 392 30.28 9.10 -8.26
CA ASP A 392 30.27 7.65 -8.01
C ASP A 392 28.89 6.99 -8.25
N VAL A 393 27.86 7.77 -8.56
CA VAL A 393 26.52 7.27 -8.88
C VAL A 393 26.46 6.86 -10.33
N LEU A 394 25.81 5.73 -10.61
CA LEU A 394 25.53 5.25 -11.96
C LEU A 394 24.07 4.83 -12.06
N ILE A 395 23.36 5.33 -13.06
CA ILE A 395 22.01 4.87 -13.41
C ILE A 395 22.05 4.27 -14.82
N SER A 396 21.32 3.19 -15.01
CA SER A 396 21.20 2.48 -16.29
C SER A 396 19.76 2.55 -16.84
N ARG A 397 19.63 2.55 -18.17
CA ARG A 397 18.36 2.44 -18.90
C ARG A 397 18.54 1.56 -20.14
N LYS A 398 17.59 0.65 -20.36
CA LYS A 398 17.45 -0.06 -21.64
C LYS A 398 16.98 0.89 -22.74
N VAL A 399 17.60 0.80 -23.91
CA VAL A 399 17.22 1.53 -25.12
C VAL A 399 17.07 0.53 -26.25
N LEU A 400 15.86 0.42 -26.77
CA LEU A 400 15.59 -0.40 -27.95
C LEU A 400 15.76 0.47 -29.20
N ILE A 401 16.69 0.10 -30.07
CA ILE A 401 16.84 0.73 -31.39
C ILE A 401 16.13 -0.14 -32.40
N LEU A 402 15.11 0.41 -33.04
CA LEU A 402 14.40 -0.18 -34.17
C LEU A 402 14.43 0.84 -35.31
N LYS A 403 14.83 0.41 -36.50
CA LYS A 403 14.78 1.17 -37.74
C LYS A 403 13.82 0.52 -38.71
#